data_AF-A0A968INW4-F1
#
_entry.id   AF-A0A968INW4-F1
#
_cell.length_a   1.000
_cell.length_b   1.000
_cell.length_c   1.000
_cell.angle_alpha   90.00
_cell.angle_beta   90.00
_cell.angle_gamma   90.00
#
_symmetry.space_group_name_H-M   'P 1'
#
loop_
_entity.id
_entity.type
_entity.pdbx_description
1 polymer ?
#
loop_
_entity_poly.entity_id
_entity_poly.type
_entity_poly.pdbx_seq_one_letter_code
_entity_poly.pdbx_strand_id
1 'polypeptide(L)'
;MDWLSYFEPNHLLHLAQTTIAAASNVEVELLRQQLDFINSENARLSADFVKKLEVVSQANKDLSESFKTFVDTMKFVLTVFGAVGTVIAIVIAFVFGKNLEDAKKVARESIRQGVDSHVTTLVQAEVENIRRTLQRERVIGNTIVNYYLPNSLQPPREFTLLKARGFRSVHFPEDLQQLQSRMADVVVLDLENWLTTLLETRRDDAAKAQIDTLLTQLPRSTVLVVYIRRQLPYLYSVPKDHYITAANNPVTLIGMVADAAYVVVGDQRAESLPGQFTPQ
;
A
#
# COMPACT_ATOMS: atom_id res chain seq x y z
N MET A 1 -7.25 -14.35 30.60
CA MET A 1 -5.80 -14.52 30.80
C MET A 1 -5.37 -13.40 31.72
N ASP A 2 -5.29 -13.70 33.02
CA ASP A 2 -4.98 -12.75 34.08
C ASP A 2 -3.47 -12.59 34.21
N TRP A 3 -2.98 -11.41 33.86
CA TRP A 3 -1.56 -11.02 33.95
C TRP A 3 -1.21 -10.40 35.32
N LEU A 4 -2.21 -10.26 36.21
CA LEU A 4 -2.08 -9.61 37.51
C LEU A 4 -1.54 -10.54 38.62
N SER A 5 -1.35 -11.84 38.36
CA SER A 5 -0.84 -12.81 39.34
C SER A 5 0.69 -12.87 39.45
N TYR A 6 1.43 -12.10 38.64
CA TYR A 6 2.91 -12.09 38.65
C TYR A 6 3.54 -11.01 39.52
N PHE A 7 2.77 -10.13 40.15
CA PHE A 7 3.31 -9.13 41.07
C PHE A 7 3.22 -9.64 42.52
N GLU A 8 4.25 -10.37 42.96
CA GLU A 8 4.45 -10.65 44.38
C GLU A 8 4.85 -9.34 45.11
N PRO A 9 4.09 -8.89 46.12
CA PRO A 9 4.36 -7.60 46.80
C PRO A 9 5.63 -7.56 47.66
N ASN A 10 6.33 -8.68 47.83
CA ASN A 10 7.36 -8.83 48.86
C ASN A 10 8.78 -8.44 48.41
N HIS A 11 8.99 -8.10 47.13
CA HIS A 11 10.31 -7.71 46.63
C HIS A 11 10.68 -6.23 46.85
N LEU A 12 9.74 -5.39 47.33
CA LEU A 12 9.98 -3.95 47.52
C LEU A 12 10.64 -3.56 48.86
N LEU A 13 10.83 -4.49 49.81
CA LEU A 13 11.34 -4.16 51.15
C LEU A 13 12.84 -4.39 51.36
N HIS A 14 13.58 -4.89 50.36
CA HIS A 14 15.03 -5.15 50.49
C HIS A 14 15.97 -4.01 50.08
N LEU A 15 15.45 -2.82 49.75
CA LEU A 15 16.29 -1.67 49.35
C LEU A 15 16.61 -0.67 50.49
N ALA A 16 16.19 -0.93 51.73
CA ALA A 16 16.28 0.06 52.80
C ALA A 16 17.58 0.06 53.65
N GLN A 17 18.62 -0.68 53.26
CA GLN A 17 19.90 -0.67 54.00
C GLN A 17 21.10 -0.58 53.05
N THR A 18 21.22 0.56 52.36
CA THR A 18 22.53 1.04 51.91
C THR A 18 22.99 2.11 52.89
N THR A 19 24.17 1.88 53.48
CA THR A 19 24.88 2.86 54.28
C THR A 19 25.07 4.12 53.45
N ILE A 20 24.62 5.27 53.97
CA ILE A 20 24.77 6.59 53.35
C ILE A 20 26.26 6.95 53.40
N ALA A 21 27.02 6.48 52.42
CA ALA A 21 28.27 7.13 52.05
C ALA A 21 27.91 8.53 51.57
N ALA A 22 28.58 9.55 52.10
CA ALA A 22 28.38 10.93 51.66
C ALA A 22 28.61 10.99 50.15
N ALA A 23 27.51 11.11 49.39
CA ALA A 23 27.53 11.17 47.95
C ALA A 23 28.50 12.27 47.56
N SER A 24 29.51 11.93 46.75
CA SER A 24 30.42 12.93 46.22
C SER A 24 29.59 13.97 45.45
N ASN A 25 29.92 15.26 45.57
CA ASN A 25 29.19 16.34 44.90
C ASN A 25 29.01 16.10 43.38
N VAL A 26 29.85 15.27 42.76
CA VAL A 26 29.80 14.89 41.35
C VAL A 26 28.61 13.99 41.01
N GLU A 27 28.27 13.01 41.86
CA GLU A 27 27.14 12.10 41.60
C GLU A 27 25.81 12.81 41.75
N VAL A 28 25.71 13.74 42.72
CA VAL A 28 24.53 14.59 42.91
C VAL A 28 24.31 15.50 41.69
N GLU A 29 25.38 16.01 41.10
CA GLU A 29 25.30 16.86 39.91
C GLU A 29 24.91 16.07 38.66
N LEU A 30 25.44 14.85 38.49
CA LEU A 30 25.05 13.96 37.39
C LEU A 30 23.57 13.57 37.47
N LEU A 31 23.08 13.24 38.68
CA LEU A 31 21.67 12.92 38.91
C LEU A 31 20.75 14.12 38.63
N ARG A 32 21.18 15.34 38.98
CA ARG A 32 20.46 16.56 38.62
C ARG A 32 20.38 16.75 37.10
N GLN A 33 21.49 16.58 36.39
CA GLN A 33 21.50 16.67 34.92
C GLN A 33 20.58 15.63 34.25
N GLN A 34 20.55 14.40 34.77
CA GLN A 34 19.65 13.36 34.27
C GLN A 34 18.17 13.70 34.56
N LEU A 35 17.88 14.22 35.75
CA LEU A 35 16.52 14.64 36.12
C LEU A 35 16.04 15.79 35.23
N ASP A 36 16.90 16.78 34.99
CA ASP A 36 16.60 17.91 34.12
C ASP A 36 16.40 17.47 32.66
N PHE A 37 17.22 16.54 32.18
CA PHE A 37 17.04 15.93 30.85
C PHE A 37 15.70 15.22 30.74
N ILE A 38 15.36 14.33 31.69
CA ILE A 38 14.09 13.61 31.69
C ILE A 38 12.89 14.56 31.77
N ASN A 39 12.97 15.60 32.61
CA ASN A 39 11.93 16.62 32.71
C ASN A 39 11.77 17.40 31.41
N SER A 40 12.88 17.76 30.75
CA SER A 40 12.84 18.46 29.46
C SER A 40 12.26 17.57 28.34
N GLU A 41 12.57 16.27 28.34
CA GLU A 41 12.09 15.33 27.34
C GLU A 41 10.61 15.02 27.54
N ASN A 42 10.15 14.85 28.78
CA ASN A 42 8.73 14.71 29.11
C ASN A 42 7.91 15.94 28.72
N ALA A 43 8.45 17.15 28.93
CA ALA A 43 7.82 18.38 28.50
C ALA A 43 7.71 18.44 26.96
N ARG A 44 8.76 18.04 26.23
CA ARG A 44 8.75 17.97 24.77
C ARG A 44 7.75 16.95 24.24
N LEU A 45 7.74 15.73 24.79
CA LEU A 45 6.79 14.67 24.43
C LEU A 45 5.34 15.09 24.67
N SER A 46 5.07 15.75 25.79
CA SER A 46 3.74 16.29 26.10
C SER A 46 3.31 17.35 25.09
N ALA A 47 4.21 18.27 24.71
CA ALA A 47 3.93 19.28 23.69
C ALA A 47 3.66 18.66 22.31
N ASP A 48 4.46 17.66 21.90
CA ASP A 48 4.25 16.94 20.64
C ASP A 48 2.94 16.14 20.62
N PHE A 49 2.55 15.56 21.75
CA PHE A 49 1.29 14.84 21.88
C PHE A 49 0.08 15.79 21.77
N VAL A 50 0.13 16.95 22.43
CA VAL A 50 -0.89 18.00 22.31
C VAL A 50 -1.01 18.48 20.87
N LYS A 51 0.13 18.72 20.20
CA LYS A 51 0.15 19.12 18.79
C LYS A 51 -0.48 18.06 17.87
N LYS A 52 -0.21 16.77 18.10
CA LYS A 52 -0.84 15.68 17.33
C LYS A 52 -2.33 15.56 17.60
N LEU A 53 -2.76 15.71 18.85
CA LEU A 53 -4.19 15.75 19.21
C LEU A 53 -4.90 16.93 18.53
N GLU A 54 -4.25 18.08 18.45
CA GLU A 54 -4.79 19.25 17.76
C GLU A 54 -4.94 19.00 16.25
N VAL A 55 -3.95 18.38 15.59
CA VAL A 55 -4.05 17.98 14.17
C VAL A 55 -5.18 16.97 13.94
N VAL A 56 -5.33 15.97 14.81
CA VAL A 56 -6.42 14.98 14.70
C VAL A 56 -7.79 15.63 14.95
N SER A 57 -7.87 16.53 15.94
CA SER A 57 -9.08 17.30 16.22
C SER A 57 -9.46 18.21 15.04
N GLN A 58 -8.48 18.86 14.42
CA GLN A 58 -8.70 19.68 13.23
C GLN A 58 -9.14 18.84 12.04
N ALA A 59 -8.51 17.70 11.78
CA ALA A 59 -8.94 16.77 10.72
C ALA A 59 -10.39 16.29 10.92
N ASN A 60 -10.81 16.04 12.18
CA ASN A 60 -12.20 15.71 12.49
C ASN A 60 -13.16 16.88 12.25
N LYS A 61 -12.75 18.12 12.54
CA LYS A 61 -13.53 19.32 12.22
C LYS A 61 -13.67 19.52 10.71
N ASP A 62 -12.57 19.39 9.97
CA ASP A 62 -12.56 19.51 8.50
C ASP A 62 -13.43 18.43 7.84
N LEU A 63 -13.45 17.21 8.41
CA LEU A 63 -14.36 16.14 7.98
C LEU A 63 -15.83 16.49 8.24
N SER A 64 -16.14 17.05 9.41
CA SER A 64 -17.49 17.49 9.77
C SER A 64 -17.97 18.63 8.88
N GLU A 65 -17.09 19.58 8.56
CA GLU A 65 -17.35 20.67 7.64
C GLU A 65 -17.55 20.17 6.20
N SER A 66 -16.74 19.20 5.75
CA SER A 66 -16.92 18.53 4.46
C SER A 66 -18.26 17.79 4.38
N PHE A 67 -18.67 17.10 5.46
CA PHE A 67 -19.98 16.45 5.54
C PHE A 67 -21.12 17.46 5.50
N LYS A 68 -20.98 18.60 6.20
CA LYS A 68 -21.97 19.67 6.16
C LYS A 68 -22.10 20.27 4.76
N THR A 69 -20.99 20.57 4.10
CA THR A 69 -20.98 21.07 2.72
C THR A 69 -21.61 20.06 1.75
N PHE A 70 -21.35 18.76 1.94
CA PHE A 70 -22.01 17.71 1.17
C PHE A 70 -23.52 17.68 1.39
N VAL A 71 -23.97 17.72 2.65
CA VAL A 71 -25.40 17.75 3.00
C VAL A 71 -26.08 19.01 2.46
N ASP A 72 -25.43 20.18 2.55
CA ASP A 72 -25.98 21.44 2.05
C ASP A 72 -26.02 21.48 0.52
N THR A 73 -25.01 20.91 -0.15
CA THR A 73 -25.03 20.71 -1.61
C THR A 73 -26.17 19.77 -2.00
N MET A 74 -26.37 18.68 -1.27
CA MET A 74 -27.45 17.73 -1.53
C MET A 74 -28.84 18.34 -1.28
N LYS A 75 -28.99 19.17 -0.24
CA LYS A 75 -30.21 19.96 0.00
C LYS A 75 -30.45 20.97 -1.12
N PHE A 76 -29.41 21.67 -1.59
CA PHE A 76 -29.53 22.60 -2.72
C PHE A 76 -29.98 21.88 -3.98
N VAL A 77 -29.36 20.73 -4.29
CA VAL A 77 -29.76 19.86 -5.41
C VAL A 77 -31.22 19.44 -5.27
N LEU A 78 -31.64 18.94 -4.11
CA LEU A 78 -33.04 18.59 -3.83
C LEU A 78 -33.99 19.80 -3.94
N THR A 79 -33.56 20.99 -3.54
CA THR A 79 -34.36 22.22 -3.64
C THR A 79 -34.51 22.69 -5.07
N VAL A 80 -33.43 22.62 -5.87
CA VAL A 80 -33.46 22.94 -7.31
C VAL A 80 -34.30 21.91 -8.06
N PHE A 81 -34.13 20.62 -7.80
CA PHE A 81 -35.00 19.58 -8.37
C PHE A 81 -36.45 19.72 -7.90
N GLY A 82 -36.67 20.16 -6.66
CA GLY A 82 -37.99 20.50 -6.12
C GLY A 82 -38.62 21.64 -6.92
N ALA A 83 -37.93 22.77 -7.06
CA ALA A 83 -38.41 23.94 -7.81
C ALA A 83 -38.60 23.66 -9.30
N VAL A 84 -37.67 22.95 -9.94
CA VAL A 84 -37.80 22.49 -11.33
C VAL A 84 -38.98 21.52 -11.44
N GLY A 85 -39.18 20.63 -10.47
CA GLY A 85 -40.34 19.76 -10.37
C GLY A 85 -41.65 20.54 -10.27
N THR A 86 -41.70 21.63 -9.49
CA THR A 86 -42.89 22.49 -9.37
C THR A 86 -43.16 23.25 -10.67
N VAL A 87 -42.13 23.79 -11.31
CA VAL A 87 -42.25 24.51 -12.60
C VAL A 87 -42.69 23.55 -13.69
N ILE A 88 -42.12 22.35 -13.76
CA ILE A 88 -42.54 21.29 -14.69
C ILE A 88 -43.98 20.87 -14.39
N ALA A 89 -44.39 20.71 -13.12
CA ALA A 89 -45.76 20.38 -12.76
C ALA A 89 -46.76 21.48 -13.17
N ILE A 90 -46.39 22.76 -13.00
CA ILE A 90 -47.22 23.90 -13.43
C ILE A 90 -47.29 23.98 -14.96
N VAL A 91 -46.17 23.82 -15.66
CA VAL A 91 -46.13 23.81 -17.13
C VAL A 91 -46.92 22.62 -17.67
N ILE A 92 -46.83 21.43 -17.05
CA ILE A 92 -47.62 20.26 -17.41
C ILE A 92 -49.11 20.52 -17.13
N ALA A 93 -49.48 21.09 -15.98
CA ALA A 93 -50.87 21.40 -15.66
C ALA A 93 -51.48 22.46 -16.60
N PHE A 94 -50.67 23.45 -17.03
CA PHE A 94 -51.12 24.54 -17.91
C PHE A 94 -51.18 24.12 -19.39
N VAL A 95 -50.22 23.31 -19.86
CA VAL A 95 -50.16 22.82 -21.24
C VAL A 95 -51.06 21.61 -21.46
N PHE A 96 -51.26 20.76 -20.44
CA PHE A 96 -52.04 19.52 -20.53
C PHE A 96 -53.34 19.52 -19.72
N GLY A 97 -53.78 20.68 -19.23
CA GLY A 97 -55.07 20.85 -18.51
C GLY A 97 -56.32 20.41 -19.30
N LYS A 98 -56.18 20.01 -20.56
CA LYS A 98 -57.25 19.37 -21.34
C LYS A 98 -57.01 17.91 -21.73
N ASN A 99 -55.80 17.36 -21.61
CA ASN A 99 -55.48 15.97 -22.00
C ASN A 99 -54.46 15.34 -21.02
N LEU A 100 -54.86 15.20 -19.76
CA LEU A 100 -54.04 14.66 -18.68
C LEU A 100 -53.56 13.21 -18.95
N GLU A 101 -54.31 12.46 -19.76
CA GLU A 101 -54.03 11.06 -20.11
C GLU A 101 -52.88 10.91 -21.11
N ASP A 102 -52.79 11.80 -22.11
CA ASP A 102 -51.69 11.81 -23.09
C ASP A 102 -50.37 12.26 -22.44
N ALA A 103 -50.42 13.23 -21.53
CA ALA A 103 -49.25 13.67 -20.77
C ALA A 103 -48.67 12.55 -19.91
N LYS A 104 -49.53 11.75 -19.27
CA LYS A 104 -49.13 10.62 -18.42
C LYS A 104 -48.49 9.50 -19.24
N LYS A 105 -48.91 9.34 -20.51
CA LYS A 105 -48.37 8.36 -21.45
C LYS A 105 -46.99 8.82 -21.96
N VAL A 106 -46.88 10.05 -22.44
CA VAL A 106 -45.61 10.64 -22.93
C VAL A 106 -44.58 10.75 -21.80
N ALA A 107 -44.98 11.14 -20.59
CA ALA A 107 -44.08 11.16 -19.44
C ALA A 107 -43.62 9.76 -19.03
N ARG A 108 -44.49 8.73 -19.06
CA ARG A 108 -44.08 7.33 -18.80
C ARG A 108 -43.12 6.82 -19.86
N GLU A 109 -43.35 7.13 -21.13
CA GLU A 109 -42.51 6.72 -22.26
C GLU A 109 -41.13 7.37 -22.19
N SER A 110 -41.08 8.69 -21.99
CA SER A 110 -39.83 9.47 -21.90
C SER A 110 -39.04 9.20 -20.62
N ILE A 111 -39.71 8.94 -19.48
CA ILE A 111 -39.02 8.51 -18.25
C ILE A 111 -38.45 7.10 -18.43
N ARG A 112 -39.18 6.17 -19.04
CA ARG A 112 -38.63 4.84 -19.36
C ARG A 112 -37.43 4.93 -20.30
N GLN A 113 -37.52 5.68 -21.39
CA GLN A 113 -36.41 5.83 -22.35
C GLN A 113 -35.22 6.62 -21.80
N GLY A 114 -35.46 7.65 -20.99
CA GLY A 114 -34.42 8.47 -20.37
C GLY A 114 -33.68 7.74 -19.25
N VAL A 115 -34.43 7.05 -18.37
CA VAL A 115 -33.85 6.22 -17.30
C VAL A 115 -33.14 5.02 -17.91
N ASP A 116 -33.72 4.31 -18.87
CA ASP A 116 -33.08 3.14 -19.48
C ASP A 116 -31.79 3.53 -20.23
N SER A 117 -31.73 4.66 -20.95
CA SER A 117 -30.51 5.03 -21.68
C SER A 117 -29.38 5.55 -20.78
N HIS A 118 -29.68 6.43 -19.82
CA HIS A 118 -28.67 7.05 -18.97
C HIS A 118 -28.22 6.13 -17.83
N VAL A 119 -29.14 5.37 -17.22
CA VAL A 119 -28.77 4.38 -16.19
C VAL A 119 -27.99 3.24 -16.82
N THR A 120 -28.37 2.76 -18.01
CA THR A 120 -27.60 1.68 -18.67
C THR A 120 -26.18 2.12 -19.00
N THR A 121 -25.99 3.35 -19.51
CA THR A 121 -24.64 3.84 -19.84
C THR A 121 -23.77 4.01 -18.60
N LEU A 122 -24.31 4.58 -17.52
CA LEU A 122 -23.59 4.76 -16.26
C LEU A 122 -23.27 3.42 -15.58
N VAL A 123 -24.24 2.50 -15.54
CA VAL A 123 -24.04 1.16 -14.97
C VAL A 123 -23.01 0.38 -15.79
N GLN A 124 -23.05 0.47 -17.13
CA GLN A 124 -22.05 -0.18 -17.98
C GLN A 124 -20.65 0.39 -17.75
N ALA A 125 -20.52 1.71 -17.65
CA ALA A 125 -19.24 2.36 -17.36
C ALA A 125 -18.68 1.93 -15.99
N GLU A 126 -19.52 1.89 -14.96
CA GLU A 126 -19.12 1.46 -13.62
C GLU A 126 -18.76 -0.02 -13.57
N VAL A 127 -19.56 -0.88 -14.21
CA VAL A 127 -19.26 -2.32 -14.33
C VAL A 127 -17.93 -2.55 -15.05
N GLU A 128 -17.66 -1.80 -16.11
CA GLU A 128 -16.39 -1.90 -16.85
C GLU A 128 -15.20 -1.42 -16.01
N ASN A 129 -15.37 -0.34 -15.23
CA ASN A 129 -14.34 0.14 -14.29
C ASN A 129 -14.07 -0.87 -13.17
N ILE A 130 -15.11 -1.46 -12.57
CA ILE A 130 -15.00 -2.51 -11.57
C ILE A 130 -14.32 -3.74 -12.19
N ARG A 131 -14.71 -4.14 -13.39
CA ARG A 131 -14.11 -5.26 -14.11
C ARG A 131 -12.61 -5.04 -14.33
N ARG A 132 -12.19 -3.85 -14.78
CA ARG A 132 -10.76 -3.51 -14.94
C ARG A 132 -10.02 -3.55 -13.62
N THR A 133 -10.61 -3.01 -12.55
CA THR A 133 -10.03 -3.01 -11.21
C THR A 133 -9.88 -4.43 -10.65
N LEU A 134 -10.89 -5.28 -10.81
CA LEU A 134 -10.85 -6.68 -10.40
C LEU A 134 -9.86 -7.50 -11.21
N GLN A 135 -9.76 -7.26 -12.53
CA GLN A 135 -8.77 -7.90 -13.38
C GLN A 135 -7.35 -7.58 -12.92
N ARG A 136 -7.10 -6.31 -12.58
CA ARG A 136 -5.83 -5.83 -12.02
C ARG A 136 -5.47 -6.54 -10.72
N GLU A 137 -6.38 -6.58 -9.76
CA GLU A 137 -6.14 -7.27 -8.49
C GLU A 137 -6.02 -8.80 -8.65
N ARG A 138 -6.66 -9.39 -9.66
CA ARG A 138 -6.50 -10.81 -9.97
C ARG A 138 -5.08 -11.14 -10.45
N VAL A 139 -4.44 -10.25 -11.21
CA VAL A 139 -3.03 -10.43 -11.62
C VAL A 139 -2.14 -10.53 -10.39
N ILE A 140 -2.28 -9.58 -9.45
CA ILE A 140 -1.53 -9.57 -8.19
C ILE A 140 -1.78 -10.85 -7.38
N GLY A 141 -3.05 -11.24 -7.22
CA GLY A 141 -3.42 -12.42 -6.43
C GLY A 141 -2.92 -13.74 -7.01
N ASN A 142 -2.74 -13.83 -8.32
CA ASN A 142 -2.33 -15.05 -9.03
C ASN A 142 -0.81 -15.14 -9.25
N THR A 143 -0.08 -14.04 -9.09
CA THR A 143 1.37 -14.00 -9.31
C THR A 143 2.11 -14.73 -8.19
N ILE A 144 3.01 -15.64 -8.56
CA ILE A 144 3.90 -16.34 -7.64
C ILE A 144 5.14 -15.47 -7.42
N VAL A 145 5.35 -15.05 -6.17
CA VAL A 145 6.48 -14.21 -5.78
C VAL A 145 7.43 -14.98 -4.88
N ASN A 146 8.69 -15.10 -5.27
CA ASN A 146 9.75 -15.62 -4.39
C ASN A 146 10.54 -14.43 -3.83
N TYR A 147 10.51 -14.24 -2.52
CA TYR A 147 11.31 -13.24 -1.83
C TYR A 147 12.60 -13.87 -1.33
N TYR A 148 13.71 -13.56 -1.98
CA TYR A 148 15.00 -14.17 -1.72
C TYR A 148 15.92 -13.20 -0.98
N LEU A 149 16.36 -13.63 0.21
CA LEU A 149 17.33 -12.94 1.04
C LEU A 149 18.45 -13.94 1.38
N PRO A 150 19.64 -13.83 0.74
CA PRO A 150 20.69 -14.80 0.94
C PRO A 150 21.13 -14.91 2.42
N ASN A 151 21.35 -16.14 2.88
CA ASN A 151 21.82 -16.47 4.24
C ASN A 151 20.88 -16.04 5.37
N SER A 152 19.59 -15.81 5.11
CA SER A 152 18.61 -15.56 6.15
C SER A 152 17.59 -16.69 6.22
N LEU A 153 17.30 -17.15 7.44
CA LEU A 153 16.21 -18.08 7.73
C LEU A 153 14.90 -17.34 8.07
N GLN A 154 14.99 -16.03 8.33
CA GLN A 154 13.84 -15.23 8.75
C GLN A 154 13.47 -14.21 7.67
N PRO A 155 12.17 -14.14 7.29
CA PRO A 155 11.72 -13.16 6.32
C PRO A 155 11.76 -11.75 6.91
N PRO A 156 12.21 -10.74 6.14
CA PRO A 156 12.18 -9.35 6.57
C PRO A 156 10.74 -8.80 6.56
N ARG A 157 10.54 -7.58 7.08
CA ARG A 157 9.22 -6.94 7.16
C ARG A 157 8.56 -6.79 5.78
N GLU A 158 9.37 -6.48 4.77
CA GLU A 158 8.97 -6.29 3.37
C GLU A 158 8.27 -7.52 2.78
N PHE A 159 8.67 -8.74 3.18
CA PHE A 159 7.99 -9.97 2.81
C PHE A 159 6.52 -9.98 3.26
N THR A 160 6.27 -9.55 4.50
CA THR A 160 4.90 -9.46 5.05
C THR A 160 4.10 -8.38 4.36
N LEU A 161 4.73 -7.29 3.91
CA LEU A 161 4.07 -6.23 3.15
C LEU A 161 3.55 -6.72 1.79
N LEU A 162 4.28 -7.60 1.11
CA LEU A 162 3.80 -8.22 -0.14
C LEU A 162 2.55 -9.06 0.10
N LYS A 163 2.53 -9.86 1.17
CA LYS A 163 1.33 -10.61 1.56
C LYS A 163 0.16 -9.68 1.88
N ALA A 164 0.42 -8.62 2.64
CA ALA A 164 -0.58 -7.61 2.99
C ALA A 164 -1.13 -6.86 1.76
N ARG A 165 -0.32 -6.68 0.70
CA ARG A 165 -0.76 -6.08 -0.57
C ARG A 165 -1.78 -6.96 -1.32
N GLY A 166 -1.81 -8.26 -1.05
CA GLY A 166 -2.74 -9.20 -1.70
C GLY A 166 -2.07 -10.23 -2.61
N PHE A 167 -0.73 -10.28 -2.66
CA PHE A 167 -0.03 -11.41 -3.26
C PHE A 167 -0.28 -12.65 -2.41
N ARG A 168 -1.03 -13.63 -2.94
CA ARG A 168 -1.45 -14.82 -2.18
C ARG A 168 -0.34 -15.86 -2.10
N SER A 169 0.53 -15.91 -3.10
CA SER A 169 1.58 -16.91 -3.28
C SER A 169 2.97 -16.30 -3.11
N VAL A 170 3.28 -15.83 -1.89
CA VAL A 170 4.61 -15.29 -1.55
C VAL A 170 5.41 -16.32 -0.76
N HIS A 171 6.52 -16.78 -1.32
CA HIS A 171 7.42 -17.74 -0.71
C HIS A 171 8.74 -17.08 -0.28
N PHE A 172 9.39 -17.64 0.74
CA PHE A 172 10.69 -17.20 1.22
C PHE A 172 11.68 -18.38 1.09
N PRO A 173 12.27 -18.60 -0.09
CA PRO A 173 13.26 -19.66 -0.27
C PRO A 173 14.51 -19.38 0.56
N GLU A 174 14.98 -20.39 1.28
CA GLU A 174 16.15 -20.28 2.17
C GLU A 174 17.47 -20.31 1.39
N ASP A 175 17.45 -20.94 0.23
CA ASP A 175 18.62 -21.13 -0.62
C ASP A 175 18.25 -21.05 -2.11
N LEU A 176 19.29 -21.04 -2.93
CA LEU A 176 19.20 -20.90 -4.37
C LEU A 176 18.58 -22.13 -5.06
N GLN A 177 18.75 -23.32 -4.48
CA GLN A 177 18.18 -24.56 -5.00
C GLN A 177 16.65 -24.58 -4.79
N GLN A 178 16.18 -24.12 -3.63
CA GLN A 178 14.77 -23.92 -3.35
C GLN A 178 14.16 -22.87 -4.30
N LEU A 179 14.89 -21.79 -4.56
CA LEU A 179 14.47 -20.74 -5.51
C LEU A 179 14.25 -21.33 -6.92
N GLN A 180 15.16 -22.17 -7.40
CA GLN A 180 15.05 -22.82 -8.72
C GLN A 180 13.95 -23.87 -8.79
N SER A 181 13.77 -24.65 -7.72
CA SER A 181 12.75 -25.71 -7.67
C SER A 181 11.31 -25.19 -7.76
N ARG A 182 11.12 -23.90 -7.44
CA ARG A 182 9.82 -23.23 -7.44
C ARG A 182 9.79 -22.20 -8.54
N MET A 183 9.09 -22.52 -9.62
CA MET A 183 8.82 -21.54 -10.68
C MET A 183 8.08 -20.34 -10.07
N ALA A 184 8.69 -19.16 -10.18
CA ALA A 184 8.10 -17.90 -9.77
C ALA A 184 8.03 -16.95 -10.95
N ASP A 185 6.94 -16.19 -10.97
CA ASP A 185 6.73 -15.12 -11.94
C ASP A 185 7.64 -13.94 -11.62
N VAL A 186 7.78 -13.63 -10.32
CA VAL A 186 8.60 -12.52 -9.83
C VAL A 186 9.54 -13.00 -8.73
N VAL A 187 10.81 -12.62 -8.83
CA VAL A 187 11.81 -12.84 -7.77
C VAL A 187 12.23 -11.51 -7.20
N VAL A 188 12.09 -11.34 -5.89
CA VAL A 188 12.64 -10.19 -5.17
C VAL A 188 14.00 -10.58 -4.60
N LEU A 189 15.07 -9.89 -4.99
CA LEU A 189 16.38 -10.01 -4.37
C LEU A 189 16.58 -8.87 -3.37
N ASP A 190 16.67 -9.21 -2.09
CA ASP A 190 16.87 -8.25 -1.01
C ASP A 190 18.36 -8.04 -0.72
N LEU A 191 18.97 -7.13 -1.47
CA LEU A 191 20.36 -6.72 -1.25
C LEU A 191 20.49 -5.78 -0.06
N GLU A 192 19.45 -5.00 0.25
CA GLU A 192 19.46 -4.04 1.35
C GLU A 192 19.73 -4.75 2.69
N ASN A 193 18.96 -5.79 3.01
CA ASN A 193 19.12 -6.52 4.27
C ASN A 193 20.36 -7.45 4.24
N TRP A 194 20.72 -7.99 3.07
CA TRP A 194 21.87 -8.88 2.92
C TRP A 194 23.21 -8.17 3.10
N LEU A 195 23.41 -7.04 2.42
CA LEU A 195 24.69 -6.32 2.36
C LEU A 195 25.04 -5.59 3.66
N THR A 196 24.11 -5.47 4.61
CA THR A 196 24.36 -4.86 5.93
C THR A 196 25.58 -5.47 6.63
N THR A 197 25.84 -6.75 6.39
CA THR A 197 26.95 -7.52 6.99
C THR A 197 28.29 -7.35 6.28
N LEU A 198 28.32 -6.75 5.08
CA LEU A 198 29.51 -6.63 4.25
C LEU A 198 30.17 -5.25 4.36
N LEU A 199 31.50 -5.23 4.22
CA LEU A 199 32.30 -4.01 4.07
C LEU A 199 31.89 -3.24 2.81
N GLU A 200 31.73 -1.92 2.94
CA GLU A 200 31.22 -1.03 1.88
C GLU A 200 31.93 -1.22 0.52
N THR A 201 33.26 -1.36 0.54
CA THR A 201 34.10 -1.51 -0.65
C THR A 201 33.84 -2.77 -1.47
N ARG A 202 33.20 -3.79 -0.88
CA ARG A 202 32.90 -5.07 -1.56
C ARG A 202 31.44 -5.24 -1.91
N ARG A 203 30.57 -4.32 -1.49
CA ARG A 203 29.12 -4.48 -1.62
C ARG A 203 28.66 -4.47 -3.07
N ASP A 204 29.25 -3.63 -3.92
CA ASP A 204 28.89 -3.54 -5.34
C ASP A 204 29.28 -4.79 -6.12
N ASP A 205 30.50 -5.29 -5.90
CA ASP A 205 30.99 -6.52 -6.52
C ASP A 205 30.19 -7.74 -6.06
N ALA A 206 29.87 -7.82 -4.76
CA ALA A 206 29.03 -8.89 -4.21
C ALA A 206 27.60 -8.82 -4.76
N ALA A 207 27.00 -7.63 -4.83
CA ALA A 207 25.69 -7.41 -5.44
C ALA A 207 25.67 -7.84 -6.90
N LYS A 208 26.67 -7.42 -7.68
CA LYS A 208 26.83 -7.80 -9.08
C LYS A 208 26.91 -9.32 -9.23
N ALA A 209 27.80 -9.99 -8.49
CA ALA A 209 27.96 -11.43 -8.55
C ALA A 209 26.65 -12.17 -8.21
N GLN A 210 25.89 -11.67 -7.22
CA GLN A 210 24.62 -12.26 -6.83
C GLN A 210 23.53 -12.07 -7.91
N ILE A 211 23.47 -10.89 -8.53
CA ILE A 211 22.55 -10.61 -9.64
C ILE A 211 22.88 -11.53 -10.83
N ASP A 212 24.15 -11.63 -11.21
CA ASP A 212 24.61 -12.48 -12.33
C ASP A 212 24.27 -13.95 -12.10
N THR A 213 24.46 -14.42 -10.86
CA THR A 213 24.10 -15.78 -10.46
C THR A 213 22.60 -16.03 -10.60
N LEU A 214 21.74 -15.06 -10.25
CA LEU A 214 20.30 -15.20 -10.42
C LEU A 214 19.88 -15.14 -11.88
N LEU A 215 20.38 -14.18 -12.65
CA LEU A 215 20.01 -14.03 -14.07
C LEU A 215 20.39 -15.27 -14.90
N THR A 216 21.49 -15.95 -14.55
CA THR A 216 21.89 -17.19 -15.24
C THR A 216 21.02 -18.41 -14.91
N GLN A 217 20.26 -18.36 -13.81
CA GLN A 217 19.50 -19.50 -13.30
C GLN A 217 17.99 -19.33 -13.40
N LEU A 218 17.51 -18.09 -13.43
CA LEU A 218 16.09 -17.78 -13.56
C LEU A 218 15.64 -17.90 -15.03
N PRO A 219 14.40 -18.35 -15.29
CA PRO A 219 13.81 -18.25 -16.62
C PRO A 219 13.79 -16.81 -17.13
N ARG A 220 13.93 -16.61 -18.44
CA ARG A 220 13.90 -15.27 -19.06
C ARG A 220 12.57 -14.53 -18.88
N SER A 221 11.47 -15.27 -18.69
CA SER A 221 10.13 -14.73 -18.43
C SER A 221 9.91 -14.32 -16.97
N THR A 222 10.83 -14.64 -16.06
CA THR A 222 10.78 -14.21 -14.66
C THR A 222 11.33 -12.78 -14.54
N VAL A 223 10.61 -11.93 -13.80
CA VAL A 223 11.07 -10.56 -13.51
C VAL A 223 11.87 -10.54 -12.21
N LEU A 224 13.09 -10.00 -12.25
CA LEU A 224 13.94 -9.77 -11.08
C LEU A 224 13.74 -8.35 -10.53
N VAL A 225 13.24 -8.24 -9.31
CA VAL A 225 13.13 -6.97 -8.58
C VAL A 225 14.25 -6.89 -7.54
N VAL A 226 15.18 -5.95 -7.70
CA VAL A 226 16.32 -5.77 -6.80
C VAL A 226 15.99 -4.70 -5.76
N TYR A 227 15.85 -5.09 -4.49
CA TYR A 227 15.63 -4.17 -3.38
C TYR A 227 16.97 -3.70 -2.81
N ILE A 228 17.30 -2.43 -3.02
CA ILE A 228 18.55 -1.79 -2.59
C ILE A 228 18.35 -0.27 -2.46
N ARG A 229 18.67 0.33 -1.30
CA ARG A 229 18.46 1.79 -1.10
C ARG A 229 19.42 2.66 -1.89
N ARG A 230 20.65 2.18 -2.07
CA ARG A 230 21.70 2.88 -2.81
C ARG A 230 21.61 2.58 -4.30
N GLN A 231 22.14 3.49 -5.11
CA GLN A 231 22.24 3.25 -6.55
C GLN A 231 23.27 2.16 -6.81
N LEU A 232 22.93 1.22 -7.68
CA LEU A 232 23.82 0.18 -8.17
C LEU A 232 23.98 0.37 -9.69
N PRO A 233 25.06 1.04 -10.17
CA PRO A 233 25.25 1.35 -11.59
C PRO A 233 25.17 0.12 -12.50
N TYR A 234 25.52 -1.05 -11.96
CA TYR A 234 25.45 -2.32 -12.67
C TYR A 234 24.07 -2.63 -13.25
N LEU A 235 22.98 -2.22 -12.60
CA LEU A 235 21.62 -2.48 -13.06
C LEU A 235 21.32 -1.87 -14.44
N TYR A 236 22.00 -0.78 -14.81
CA TYR A 236 21.87 -0.16 -16.13
C TYR A 236 22.65 -0.87 -17.24
N SER A 237 23.54 -1.80 -16.87
CA SER A 237 24.40 -2.55 -17.78
C SER A 237 23.93 -3.99 -17.99
N VAL A 238 22.86 -4.41 -17.30
CA VAL A 238 22.28 -5.75 -17.45
C VAL A 238 21.73 -5.92 -18.87
N PRO A 239 21.99 -7.07 -19.53
CA PRO A 239 21.43 -7.37 -20.84
C PRO A 239 19.91 -7.20 -20.92
N LYS A 240 19.42 -6.68 -22.06
CA LYS A 240 18.00 -6.37 -22.27
C LYS A 240 17.09 -7.59 -22.48
N ASP A 241 17.67 -8.79 -22.52
CA ASP A 241 16.93 -10.06 -22.66
C ASP A 241 16.39 -10.58 -21.32
N HIS A 242 16.60 -9.84 -20.23
CA HIS A 242 16.05 -10.13 -18.90
C HIS A 242 15.22 -8.96 -18.41
N TYR A 243 14.10 -9.26 -17.76
CA TYR A 243 13.31 -8.26 -17.07
C TYR A 243 13.89 -7.99 -15.68
N ILE A 244 14.47 -6.81 -15.48
CA ILE A 244 15.02 -6.38 -14.20
C ILE A 244 14.56 -4.98 -13.84
N THR A 245 14.26 -4.75 -12.56
CA THR A 245 13.96 -3.42 -12.03
C THR A 245 14.49 -3.26 -10.61
N ALA A 246 14.65 -2.02 -10.15
CA ALA A 246 15.16 -1.69 -8.83
C ALA A 246 14.07 -1.05 -7.96
N ALA A 247 14.12 -1.33 -6.67
CA ALA A 247 13.32 -0.64 -5.65
C ALA A 247 14.25 -0.12 -4.55
N ASN A 248 14.09 1.14 -4.14
CA ASN A 248 14.97 1.78 -3.17
C ASN A 248 14.32 2.09 -1.83
N ASN A 249 13.06 1.72 -1.66
CA ASN A 249 12.33 1.78 -0.39
C ASN A 249 11.15 0.79 -0.42
N PRO A 250 10.57 0.43 0.75
CA PRO A 250 9.48 -0.53 0.82
C PRO A 250 8.26 -0.17 -0.04
N VAL A 251 7.90 1.12 -0.16
CA VAL A 251 6.75 1.53 -0.98
C VAL A 251 7.01 1.25 -2.45
N THR A 252 8.19 1.66 -2.95
CA THR A 252 8.59 1.35 -4.33
C THR A 252 8.75 -0.13 -4.59
N LEU A 253 9.15 -0.92 -3.59
CA LEU A 253 9.26 -2.38 -3.72
C LEU A 253 7.89 -3.01 -4.00
N ILE A 254 6.88 -2.67 -3.21
CA ILE A 254 5.52 -3.19 -3.44
C ILE A 254 4.98 -2.77 -4.80
N GLY A 255 5.22 -1.51 -5.21
CA GLY A 255 4.85 -1.00 -6.53
C GLY A 255 5.53 -1.78 -7.66
N MET A 256 6.86 -1.92 -7.60
CA MET A 256 7.66 -2.61 -8.62
C MET A 256 7.32 -4.10 -8.73
N VAL A 257 6.99 -4.77 -7.63
CA VAL A 257 6.53 -6.17 -7.68
C VAL A 257 5.15 -6.28 -8.32
N ALA A 258 4.25 -5.30 -8.09
CA ALA A 258 2.96 -5.25 -8.78
C ALA A 258 3.12 -4.96 -10.27
N ASP A 259 3.99 -4.03 -10.65
CA ASP A 259 4.28 -3.72 -12.05
C ASP A 259 4.93 -4.94 -12.75
N ALA A 260 5.87 -5.60 -12.09
CA ALA A 260 6.47 -6.85 -12.54
C ALA A 260 5.43 -7.94 -12.81
N ALA A 261 4.43 -8.09 -11.92
CA ALA A 261 3.33 -9.03 -12.12
C ALA A 261 2.55 -8.76 -13.43
N TYR A 262 2.31 -7.50 -13.78
CA TYR A 262 1.67 -7.15 -15.05
C TYR A 262 2.56 -7.45 -16.25
N VAL A 263 3.87 -7.20 -16.14
CA VAL A 263 4.84 -7.52 -17.20
C VAL A 263 4.83 -9.02 -17.49
N VAL A 264 4.89 -9.87 -16.46
CA VAL A 264 4.87 -11.33 -16.63
C VAL A 264 3.61 -11.79 -17.36
N VAL A 265 2.42 -11.30 -16.95
CA VAL A 265 1.17 -11.67 -17.61
C VAL A 265 1.12 -11.16 -19.06
N GLY A 266 1.68 -9.99 -19.33
CA GLY A 266 1.82 -9.45 -20.68
C GLY A 266 2.70 -10.33 -21.58
N ASP A 267 3.87 -10.73 -21.06
CA ASP A 267 4.85 -11.58 -21.72
C ASP A 267 4.28 -12.97 -22.03
N GLN A 268 3.67 -13.63 -21.05
CA GLN A 268 3.00 -14.92 -21.21
C GLN A 268 1.89 -14.88 -22.27
N ARG A 269 1.13 -13.78 -22.35
CA ARG A 269 0.09 -13.61 -23.38
C ARG A 269 0.70 -13.45 -24.76
N ALA A 270 1.80 -12.70 -24.88
CA ALA A 270 2.51 -12.53 -26.14
C ALA A 270 3.06 -13.87 -26.65
N GLU A 271 3.62 -14.71 -25.77
CA GLU A 271 4.09 -16.06 -26.12
C GLU A 271 2.93 -17.00 -26.54
N SER A 272 1.76 -16.88 -25.90
CA SER A 272 0.59 -17.72 -26.20
C SER A 272 -0.09 -17.42 -27.54
N LEU A 273 0.34 -16.38 -28.26
CA LEU A 273 -0.19 -15.99 -29.57
C LEU A 273 0.82 -16.25 -30.71
N PRO A 274 1.28 -17.50 -30.93
CA PRO A 274 2.23 -17.79 -32.00
C PRO A 274 1.55 -17.60 -33.37
N GLY A 275 1.87 -16.51 -34.07
CA GLY A 275 1.57 -16.36 -35.50
C GLY A 275 1.00 -15.03 -36.01
N GLN A 276 0.78 -14.00 -35.17
CA GLN A 276 0.18 -12.74 -35.65
C GLN A 276 1.10 -11.50 -35.64
N PHE A 277 2.31 -11.59 -35.08
CA PHE A 277 3.25 -10.46 -35.06
C PHE A 277 4.61 -10.90 -35.62
N THR A 278 4.69 -11.10 -36.92
CA THR A 278 5.96 -10.90 -37.64
C THR A 278 5.99 -9.42 -38.03
N PRO A 279 6.80 -8.57 -37.37
CA PRO A 279 7.03 -7.22 -37.87
C PRO A 279 7.68 -7.35 -39.26
N GLN A 280 7.00 -6.83 -40.28
CA GLN A 280 7.61 -6.56 -41.59
C GLN A 280 8.53 -5.35 -41.49
#